data_AF-A0A1H9XKB3-F1
#
_entry.id   AF-A0A1H9XKB3-F1
#
_cell.length_a   1.000
_cell.length_b   1.000
_cell.length_c   1.000
_cell.angle_alpha   90.00
_cell.angle_beta   90.00
_cell.angle_gamma   90.00
#
_symmetry.space_group_name_H-M   'P 1'
#
loop_
_entity.id
_entity.type
_entity.pdbx_description
1 polymer ?
#
loop_
_entity_poly.entity_id
_entity_poly.type
_entity_poly.pdbx_seq_one_letter_code
_entity_poly.pdbx_strand_id
1 'polypeptide(L)'
;MNRSGSLNSFNDKTLFDPKIRNLMNKIEVSVDPEIDGLYPHQWGAELNIEMINGKQISNKTNFPKGDPENPFAAQEFIQKFNDLTKDLGDFDSLIETIYSIENLQTIDRYSNTLKSKRSKSKH
;
A
#
# COMPACT_ATOMS: atom_id res chain seq x y z
N MET A 1 5.70 -1.84 17.44
CA MET A 1 6.47 -1.41 16.25
C MET A 1 5.49 -1.49 15.08
N ASN A 2 5.11 -0.37 14.48
CA ASN A 2 4.15 -0.37 13.37
C ASN A 2 4.80 -1.09 12.18
N ARG A 3 4.21 -2.21 11.76
CA ARG A 3 4.66 -3.00 10.60
C ARG A 3 3.97 -2.56 9.30
N SER A 4 3.32 -1.39 9.30
CA SER A 4 2.52 -0.89 8.18
C SER A 4 2.91 0.54 7.80
N GLY A 5 3.09 0.76 6.50
CA GLY A 5 3.26 2.09 5.88
C GLY A 5 1.94 2.71 5.44
N SER A 6 0.88 2.61 6.26
CA SER A 6 -0.43 3.21 5.94
C SER A 6 -0.45 4.71 6.26
N LEU A 7 -1.49 5.43 5.82
CA LEU A 7 -1.66 6.86 6.10
C LEU A 7 -1.53 7.20 7.59
N ASN A 8 -2.01 6.33 8.47
CA ASN A 8 -1.94 6.54 9.91
C ASN A 8 -0.49 6.56 10.45
N SER A 9 0.49 6.03 9.71
CA SER A 9 1.90 6.09 10.08
C SER A 9 2.57 7.43 9.73
N PHE A 10 1.94 8.26 8.91
CA PHE A 10 2.45 9.58 8.53
C PHE A 10 1.87 10.67 9.44
N ASN A 11 2.36 10.73 10.67
CA ASN A 11 1.96 11.73 11.66
C ASN A 11 3.16 12.15 12.54
N ASP A 12 3.02 13.26 13.26
CA ASP A 12 4.09 13.82 14.11
C ASP A 12 4.57 12.84 15.19
N LYS A 13 3.67 12.07 15.81
CA LYS A 13 4.06 11.11 16.86
C LYS A 13 5.01 10.04 16.30
N THR A 14 4.74 9.54 15.09
CA THR A 14 5.61 8.58 14.41
C THR A 14 6.89 9.23 13.90
N LEU A 15 6.80 10.44 13.33
CA LEU A 15 7.95 11.20 12.82
C LEU A 15 8.98 11.55 13.92
N PHE A 16 8.50 11.85 15.13
CA PHE A 16 9.33 12.20 16.28
C PHE A 16 9.58 11.02 17.23
N ASP A 17 9.15 9.79 16.89
CA ASP A 17 9.42 8.61 17.72
C ASP A 17 10.95 8.36 17.83
N PRO A 18 11.53 8.42 19.04
CA PRO A 18 12.97 8.26 19.22
C PRO A 18 13.47 6.87 18.80
N LYS A 19 12.64 5.82 18.86
CA LYS A 19 13.00 4.48 18.41
C LYS A 19 13.13 4.42 16.89
N ILE A 20 12.22 5.06 16.16
CA ILE A 20 12.27 5.14 14.69
C ILE A 20 13.48 5.97 14.27
N ARG A 21 13.70 7.13 14.90
CA ARG A 21 14.87 7.98 14.61
C ARG A 21 16.21 7.29 14.87
N ASN A 22 16.32 6.58 15.99
CA ASN A 22 17.53 5.82 16.29
C ASN A 22 17.78 4.68 15.29
N LEU A 23 16.71 4.08 14.75
CA LEU A 23 16.83 3.09 13.68
C LEU A 23 17.25 3.76 12.35
N MET A 24 16.65 4.89 11.98
CA MET A 24 16.99 5.63 10.76
C MET A 24 18.47 6.04 10.71
N ASN A 25 19.07 6.39 11.86
CA ASN A 25 20.49 6.73 11.95
C ASN A 25 21.44 5.56 11.61
N LYS A 26 20.92 4.33 11.48
CA LYS A 26 21.69 3.12 11.13
C LYS A 26 21.46 2.68 9.69
N ILE A 27 20.66 3.41 8.93
CA ILE A 27 20.32 3.08 7.55
C ILE A 27 21.26 3.83 6.63
N GLU A 28 21.92 3.10 5.73
CA GLU A 28 22.64 3.63 4.59
C GLU A 28 21.84 3.31 3.33
N VAL A 29 21.77 4.27 2.40
CA VAL A 29 21.07 4.12 1.11
C VAL A 29 22.06 4.47 0.01
N SER A 30 22.23 3.55 -0.93
CA SER A 30 23.10 3.71 -2.09
C SER A 30 22.41 3.21 -3.35
N VAL A 31 22.92 3.64 -4.50
CA VAL A 31 22.45 3.17 -5.81
C VAL A 31 23.33 1.99 -6.22
N ASP A 32 22.70 0.85 -6.47
CA ASP A 32 23.35 -0.30 -7.07
C ASP A 32 23.26 -0.18 -8.60
N PRO A 33 24.40 -0.06 -9.32
CA PRO A 33 24.41 0.09 -10.78
C PRO A 33 23.72 -1.06 -11.54
N GLU A 34 23.74 -2.28 -11.00
CA GLU A 34 23.09 -3.43 -11.62
C GLU A 34 21.57 -3.34 -11.50
N ILE A 35 21.06 -2.88 -10.35
CA ILE A 35 19.63 -2.68 -10.13
C ILE A 35 19.13 -1.47 -10.94
N ASP A 36 19.87 -0.35 -10.90
CA ASP A 36 19.53 0.89 -11.60
C ASP A 36 19.51 0.71 -13.13
N GLY A 37 20.46 -0.06 -13.66
CA GLY A 37 20.56 -0.35 -15.10
C GLY A 37 19.37 -1.11 -15.69
N LEU A 38 18.50 -1.68 -14.84
CA LEU A 38 17.28 -2.38 -15.28
C LEU A 38 16.06 -1.45 -15.41
N TYR A 39 16.17 -0.22 -14.93
CA TYR A 39 15.14 0.81 -15.12
C TYR A 39 15.01 1.18 -16.61
N PRO A 40 13.80 1.42 -17.16
CA PRO A 40 12.48 1.44 -16.50
C PRO A 40 11.77 0.08 -16.48
N HIS A 41 12.39 -1.00 -16.97
CA HIS A 41 11.74 -2.30 -17.09
C HIS A 41 11.61 -3.03 -15.76
N GLN A 42 12.53 -2.79 -14.83
CA GLN A 42 12.44 -3.26 -13.44
C GLN A 42 12.79 -2.11 -12.51
N TRP A 43 12.09 -2.05 -11.38
CA TRP A 43 12.32 -1.04 -10.35
C TRP A 43 12.64 -1.72 -9.03
N GLY A 44 13.74 -2.46 -9.03
CA GLY A 44 14.14 -3.29 -7.91
C GLY A 44 14.71 -2.52 -6.72
N ALA A 45 14.82 -3.22 -5.60
CA ALA A 45 15.52 -2.78 -4.40
C ALA A 45 16.09 -3.98 -3.64
N GLU A 46 17.22 -3.79 -2.98
CA GLU A 46 17.84 -4.78 -2.09
C GLU A 46 18.00 -4.19 -0.68
N LEU A 47 17.73 -5.02 0.33
CA LEU A 47 17.86 -4.69 1.74
C LEU A 47 18.78 -5.70 2.42
N ASN A 48 19.83 -5.19 3.04
CA ASN A 48 20.77 -5.96 3.85
C ASN A 48 20.70 -5.47 5.31
N ILE A 49 20.49 -6.38 6.25
CA ILE A 49 20.40 -6.08 7.69
C ILE A 49 21.44 -6.90 8.43
N GLU A 50 22.34 -6.22 9.13
CA GLU A 50 23.24 -6.82 10.11
C GLU A 50 22.66 -6.70 11.52
N MET A 51 22.47 -7.83 12.19
CA MET A 51 21.97 -7.91 13.56
C MET A 51 23.13 -7.83 14.56
N ILE A 52 22.84 -7.37 15.78
CA ILE A 52 23.83 -7.20 16.86
C ILE A 52 24.59 -8.51 17.19
N ASN A 53 23.96 -9.67 16.96
CA ASN A 53 24.58 -10.98 17.16
C ASN A 53 25.42 -11.45 15.96
N GLY A 54 25.71 -10.58 15.00
CA GLY A 54 26.44 -10.89 13.77
C GLY A 54 25.63 -11.59 12.68
N LYS A 55 24.34 -11.88 12.91
CA LYS A 55 23.49 -12.49 11.88
C LYS A 55 23.17 -11.47 10.78
N GLN A 56 23.38 -11.86 9.53
CA GLN A 56 22.97 -11.07 8.38
C GLN A 56 21.66 -11.61 7.77
N ILE A 57 20.81 -10.69 7.31
CA ILE A 57 19.56 -10.99 6.60
C ILE A 57 19.54 -10.11 5.36
N SER A 58 19.45 -10.72 4.19
CA SER A 58 19.30 -10.03 2.91
C SER A 58 17.94 -10.33 2.29
N ASN A 59 17.39 -9.37 1.56
CA ASN A 59 16.21 -9.56 0.72
C ASN A 59 16.25 -8.64 -0.49
N LYS A 60 15.78 -9.12 -1.65
CA LYS A 60 15.77 -8.38 -2.91
C LYS A 60 14.41 -8.52 -3.58
N THR A 61 13.93 -7.43 -4.18
CA THR A 61 12.79 -7.44 -5.08
C THR A 61 13.17 -6.81 -6.41
N ASN A 62 12.66 -7.34 -7.51
CA ASN A 62 12.84 -6.77 -8.85
C ASN A 62 11.68 -5.86 -9.24
N PHE A 63 10.49 -6.10 -8.66
CA PHE A 63 9.27 -5.37 -8.95
C PHE A 63 8.63 -4.89 -7.64
N PRO A 64 8.35 -3.60 -7.48
CA PRO A 64 7.64 -3.10 -6.31
C PRO A 64 6.23 -3.72 -6.23
N LYS A 65 5.71 -3.81 -5.00
CA LYS A 65 4.38 -4.33 -4.77
C LYS A 65 3.34 -3.40 -5.40
N GLY A 66 2.53 -3.93 -6.30
CA GLY A 66 1.54 -3.19 -7.09
C GLY A 66 1.85 -3.17 -8.60
N ASP A 67 3.07 -3.52 -9.01
CA ASP A 67 3.40 -3.70 -10.43
C ASP A 67 2.63 -4.89 -11.02
N PRO A 68 2.40 -4.92 -12.35
CA PRO A 68 1.77 -6.07 -13.02
C PRO A 68 2.44 -7.41 -12.68
N GLU A 69 3.76 -7.40 -12.53
CA GLU A 69 4.59 -8.56 -12.19
C GLU A 69 4.59 -8.90 -10.69
N ASN A 70 4.17 -7.95 -9.82
CA ASN A 70 4.03 -8.15 -8.38
C ASN A 70 2.71 -7.53 -7.87
N PRO A 71 1.55 -8.04 -8.31
CA PRO A 71 0.28 -7.43 -8.00
C PRO A 71 -0.06 -7.58 -6.51
N PHE A 72 -0.90 -6.69 -6.01
CA PHE A 72 -1.56 -6.93 -4.73
C PHE A 72 -2.52 -8.11 -4.86
N ALA A 73 -2.60 -8.93 -3.82
CA ALA A 73 -3.70 -9.88 -3.69
C ALA A 73 -5.02 -9.10 -3.52
N ALA A 74 -6.14 -9.70 -3.94
CA ALA A 74 -7.45 -9.05 -3.84
C ALA A 74 -7.77 -8.56 -2.42
N GLN A 75 -7.42 -9.37 -1.41
CA GLN A 75 -7.60 -9.00 0.01
C GLN A 75 -6.75 -7.80 0.42
N GLU A 76 -5.52 -7.67 -0.10
CA GLU A 76 -4.64 -6.52 0.18
C GLU A 76 -5.23 -5.24 -0.45
N PHE A 77 -5.80 -5.33 -1.65
CA PHE A 77 -6.53 -4.23 -2.29
C PHE A 77 -7.75 -3.80 -1.47
N ILE A 78 -8.58 -4.77 -1.04
CA ILE A 78 -9.78 -4.52 -0.23
C ILE A 78 -9.39 -3.85 1.10
N GLN A 79 -8.38 -4.39 1.79
CA GLN A 79 -7.91 -3.81 3.05
C GLN A 79 -7.41 -2.38 2.84
N LYS A 80 -6.59 -2.14 1.80
CA LYS A 80 -6.09 -0.79 1.49
C LYS A 80 -7.22 0.18 1.16
N PHE A 81 -8.23 -0.27 0.42
CA PHE A 81 -9.40 0.54 0.12
C PHE A 81 -10.15 0.90 1.40
N ASN A 82 -10.47 -0.09 2.24
CA ASN A 82 -11.15 0.11 3.51
C ASN A 82 -10.37 1.04 4.45
N ASP A 83 -9.04 0.90 4.51
CA ASP A 83 -8.17 1.79 5.30
C ASP A 83 -8.23 3.26 4.82
N LEU A 84 -8.34 3.49 3.52
CA LEU A 84 -8.42 4.81 2.90
C LEU A 84 -9.83 5.43 3.01
N THR A 85 -10.88 4.62 3.06
CA THR A 85 -12.28 5.08 3.08
C THR A 85 -12.95 4.94 4.44
N LYS A 86 -12.25 4.47 5.47
CA LYS A 86 -12.79 4.21 6.82
C LYS A 86 -13.65 5.36 7.39
N ASP A 87 -13.28 6.61 7.12
CA ASP A 87 -13.94 7.80 7.64
C ASP A 87 -15.14 8.25 6.76
N LEU A 88 -15.32 7.64 5.59
CA LEU A 88 -16.41 7.92 4.64
C LEU A 88 -17.59 6.94 4.80
N GLY A 89 -17.36 5.78 5.42
CA GLY A 89 -18.37 4.78 5.75
C GLY A 89 -18.02 3.37 5.28
N ASP A 90 -19.02 2.50 5.37
CA ASP A 90 -18.94 1.10 4.93
C ASP A 90 -19.25 0.97 3.43
N PHE A 91 -18.41 0.19 2.74
CA PHE A 91 -18.45 -0.05 1.30
C PHE A 91 -18.38 -1.54 0.95
N ASP A 92 -18.52 -2.47 1.91
CA ASP A 92 -18.37 -3.91 1.65
C ASP A 92 -19.27 -4.41 0.50
N SER A 93 -20.55 -3.99 0.48
CA SER A 93 -21.48 -4.32 -0.60
C SER A 93 -21.07 -3.76 -1.98
N LEU A 94 -20.42 -2.58 -2.01
CA LEU A 94 -19.89 -2.00 -3.25
C LEU A 94 -18.66 -2.77 -3.74
N ILE A 95 -17.80 -3.22 -2.81
CA ILE A 95 -16.63 -4.04 -3.12
C ILE A 95 -17.07 -5.38 -3.72
N GLU A 96 -18.01 -6.09 -3.07
CA GLU A 96 -18.59 -7.33 -3.59
C GLU A 96 -19.20 -7.14 -4.99
N THR A 97 -19.89 -6.02 -5.19
CA THR A 97 -20.43 -5.64 -6.50
C THR A 97 -19.31 -5.49 -7.54
N ILE A 98 -18.25 -4.72 -7.24
CA ILE A 98 -17.16 -4.46 -8.20
C ILE A 98 -16.47 -5.77 -8.60
N TYR A 99 -16.19 -6.64 -7.63
CA TYR A 99 -15.57 -7.94 -7.91
C TYR A 99 -16.49 -8.92 -8.66
N SER A 100 -17.80 -8.68 -8.67
CA SER A 100 -18.77 -9.47 -9.46
C SER A 100 -19.12 -8.85 -10.81
N ILE A 101 -18.58 -7.68 -11.17
CA ILE A 101 -18.88 -6.97 -12.43
C ILE A 101 -18.62 -7.83 -13.67
N GLU A 102 -17.57 -8.64 -13.70
CA GLU A 102 -17.27 -9.51 -14.85
C GLU A 102 -18.34 -10.60 -15.07
N ASN A 103 -19.15 -10.89 -14.05
CA ASN A 103 -20.26 -11.84 -14.11
C ASN A 103 -21.63 -11.16 -14.30
N LEU A 104 -21.68 -9.83 -14.38
CA LEU A 104 -22.92 -9.06 -14.48
C LEU A 104 -23.15 -8.62 -15.93
N GLN A 105 -24.15 -9.23 -16.58
CA GLN A 105 -24.51 -8.98 -17.98
C GLN A 105 -25.01 -7.54 -18.28
N THR A 106 -25.10 -6.62 -17.31
CA THR A 106 -25.59 -5.25 -17.57
C THR A 106 -25.12 -4.22 -16.53
N ILE A 107 -24.47 -3.14 -17.00
CA ILE A 107 -23.90 -2.05 -16.19
C ILE A 107 -24.98 -1.06 -15.65
N ASP A 108 -26.20 -1.10 -16.19
CA ASP A 108 -27.24 -0.07 -15.96
C ASP A 108 -27.68 0.13 -14.50
N ARG A 109 -27.49 -0.88 -13.64
CA ARG A 109 -28.02 -0.86 -12.27
C ARG A 109 -27.24 0.06 -11.30
N TYR A 110 -25.98 0.39 -11.59
CA TYR A 110 -25.06 0.93 -10.58
C TYR A 110 -24.83 2.45 -10.62
N SER A 111 -25.30 3.15 -11.67
CA SER A 111 -25.18 4.62 -11.72
C SER A 111 -25.96 5.34 -10.61
N ASN A 112 -26.96 4.69 -10.01
CA ASN A 112 -27.80 5.26 -8.95
C ASN A 112 -27.17 5.15 -7.56
N THR A 113 -26.36 4.12 -7.28
CA THR A 113 -25.74 3.92 -5.96
C THR A 113 -24.63 4.95 -5.69
N LEU A 114 -23.87 5.34 -6.71
CA LEU A 114 -22.82 6.36 -6.59
C LEU A 114 -23.38 7.80 -6.53
N LYS A 115 -24.60 8.05 -7.03
CA LYS A 115 -25.24 9.39 -7.01
C LYS A 115 -25.92 9.72 -5.68
N SER A 116 -26.35 8.72 -4.92
CA SER A 116 -27.19 8.92 -3.73
C SER A 116 -26.45 9.53 -2.51
N LYS A 117 -25.13 9.35 -2.36
CA LYS A 117 -24.38 9.91 -1.21
C LYS A 117 -23.92 11.37 -1.37
N ARG A 118 -24.17 12.03 -2.51
CA ARG A 118 -23.72 13.41 -2.76
C ARG A 118 -24.71 14.50 -2.29
N SER A 119 -25.86 14.13 -1.72
CA SER A 119 -26.92 15.07 -1.32
C SER A 119 -27.30 15.00 0.16
N LYS A 120 -26.33 15.08 1.08
CA LYS A 120 -26.58 15.54 2.47
C LYS A 120 -25.37 16.31 3.03
N SER A 121 -25.13 17.51 2.49
CA SER A 121 -24.49 18.59 3.24
C SER A 121 -24.88 19.94 2.62
N LYS A 122 -26.07 20.38 3.00
CA LYS A 122 -26.44 21.80 3.13
C LYS A 122 -27.50 21.81 4.21
N HIS A 123 -27.14 22.29 5.40
CA HIS A 123 -27.84 23.21 6.31
C HIS A 123 -27.11 23.13 7.66
#